data_AF-A0A6L7UQC6-F1
#
_entry.id   AF-A0A6L7UQC6-F1
#
_cell.length_a   1.000
_cell.length_b   1.000
_cell.length_c   1.000
_cell.angle_alpha   90.00
_cell.angle_beta   90.00
_cell.angle_gamma   90.00
#
_symmetry.space_group_name_H-M   'P 1'
#
loop_
_entity.id
_entity.type
_entity.pdbx_description
1 polymer ?
#
loop_
_entity_poly.entity_id
_entity_poly.type
_entity_poly.pdbx_seq_one_letter_code
_entity_poly.pdbx_strand_id
1 'polypeptide(L)' 'MLMLNLMGAPEGGTANPAATMMMMFGFIAIFYFIFFRPQRKQQKEHQEMVKNLKRGDKVSTIGGIVGE' A
#
# COMPACT_ATOMS: atom_id res chain seq x y z
N MET A 1 4.07 -34.20 39.75
CA MET A 1 3.21 -34.60 38.61
C MET A 1 1.90 -33.80 38.51
N LEU A 2 1.80 -32.58 39.06
CA LEU A 2 0.56 -31.78 39.07
C LEU A 2 0.71 -30.34 38.53
N MET A 3 1.80 -30.04 37.81
CA MET A 3 2.09 -28.69 37.29
C MET A 3 2.54 -28.72 35.81
N LEU A 4 1.88 -29.51 34.95
CA LEU A 4 2.25 -29.58 33.52
C LEU A 4 1.12 -29.26 32.54
N ASN A 5 -0.09 -28.92 33.01
CA ASN A 5 -1.23 -28.68 32.11
C ASN A 5 -1.78 -27.25 32.11
N LEU A 6 -1.06 -26.27 32.68
CA LEU A 6 -1.53 -24.88 32.74
C LEU A 6 -0.92 -23.94 31.68
N MET A 7 -0.49 -24.50 30.54
CA MET A 7 -0.26 -23.72 29.34
C MET A 7 -1.27 -24.18 28.28
N GLY A 8 -2.52 -23.78 28.48
CA GLY A 8 -3.52 -23.79 27.43
C GLY A 8 -3.03 -22.85 26.33
N ALA A 9 -2.40 -23.42 25.30
CA ALA A 9 -2.26 -22.76 24.04
C ALA A 9 -3.64 -22.26 23.61
N PRO A 10 -3.77 -21.05 23.03
CA PRO A 10 -5.05 -20.65 22.48
C PRO A 10 -5.40 -21.70 21.42
N GLU A 11 -6.45 -22.48 21.70
CA GLU A 11 -7.11 -23.30 20.70
C GLU A 11 -7.64 -22.32 19.65
N GLY A 12 -6.81 -22.07 18.64
CA GLY A 12 -7.22 -21.47 17.40
C GLY A 12 -8.25 -22.39 16.81
N GLY A 13 -9.53 -22.09 17.08
CA GLY A 13 -10.67 -22.89 16.64
C GLY A 13 -10.49 -23.27 15.19
N THR A 14 -10.83 -24.52 14.85
CA THR A 14 -10.72 -25.12 13.51
C THR A 14 -11.13 -24.14 12.42
N ALA A 15 -10.16 -23.35 11.97
CA ALA A 15 -10.37 -22.36 10.94
C ALA A 15 -10.41 -23.17 9.66
N ASN A 16 -11.60 -23.27 9.07
CA ASN A 16 -11.79 -23.88 7.77
C ASN A 16 -10.67 -23.35 6.85
N PRO A 17 -9.81 -24.21 6.25
CA PRO A 17 -8.67 -23.75 5.48
C PRO A 17 -9.05 -22.78 4.35
N ALA A 18 -10.28 -22.87 3.83
CA ALA A 18 -10.85 -21.90 2.91
C ALA A 18 -11.06 -20.51 3.53
N ALA A 19 -11.50 -20.42 4.78
CA ALA A 19 -11.69 -19.17 5.51
C ALA A 19 -10.34 -18.49 5.85
N THR A 20 -9.32 -19.28 6.20
CA THR A 20 -7.96 -18.77 6.44
C THR A 20 -7.33 -18.23 5.16
N MET A 21 -7.49 -18.94 4.03
CA MET A 21 -7.05 -18.44 2.72
C MET A 21 -7.79 -17.17 2.32
N MET A 22 -9.12 -17.12 2.48
CA MET A 22 -9.92 -15.93 2.17
C MET A 22 -9.49 -14.70 3.00
N MET A 23 -9.22 -14.89 4.29
CA MET A 23 -8.73 -13.81 5.15
C MET A 23 -7.36 -13.29 4.71
N MET A 24 -6.44 -14.20 4.34
CA MET A 24 -5.11 -13.83 3.86
C MET A 24 -5.15 -13.06 2.54
N PHE A 25 -5.93 -13.53 1.55
CA PHE A 25 -6.12 -12.81 0.28
C PHE A 25 -6.85 -11.47 0.48
N GLY A 26 -7.82 -11.40 1.40
CA GLY A 26 -8.53 -10.16 1.73
C GLY A 26 -7.60 -9.07 2.27
N PHE A 27 -6.69 -9.44 3.17
CA PHE A 27 -5.66 -8.52 3.68
C PHE A 27 -4.76 -8.00 2.54
N ILE A 28 -4.23 -8.91 1.72
CA ILE A 28 -3.37 -8.55 0.58
C ILE A 28 -4.13 -7.65 -0.41
N ALA A 29 -5.40 -7.94 -0.68
CA ALA A 29 -6.23 -7.15 -1.60
C ALA A 29 -6.44 -5.70 -1.10
N ILE A 30 -6.69 -5.51 0.20
CA ILE A 30 -6.86 -4.17 0.79
C ILE A 30 -5.54 -3.38 0.70
N PHE A 31 -4.42 -3.99 1.09
CA PHE A 31 -3.10 -3.34 1.00
C PHE A 31 -2.70 -3.05 -0.44
N TYR A 32 -2.97 -3.96 -1.38
CA TYR A 32 -2.72 -3.76 -2.81
C TYR A 32 -3.54 -2.59 -3.35
N PHE A 33 -4.83 -2.51 -3.01
CA PHE A 33 -5.70 -1.46 -3.51
C PHE A 33 -5.29 -0.08 -2.98
N ILE A 34 -4.95 0.01 -1.70
CA ILE A 34 -4.52 1.26 -1.05
C ILE A 34 -3.18 1.73 -1.57
N PHE A 35 -2.22 0.85 -1.87
CA PHE A 35 -0.89 1.27 -2.35
C PHE A 35 -0.85 1.56 -3.85
N PHE A 36 -1.60 0.80 -4.64
CA PHE A 36 -1.54 0.91 -6.10
C PHE A 36 -2.28 2.13 -6.67
N ARG A 37 -3.39 2.51 -6.04
CA ARG A 37 -4.16 3.71 -6.40
C ARG A 37 -3.36 5.03 -6.25
N PRO A 38 -2.69 5.32 -5.13
CA PRO A 38 -1.97 6.58 -4.94
C PRO A 38 -0.76 6.67 -5.86
N GLN A 39 -0.06 5.57 -6.13
CA GLN A 39 1.11 5.61 -7.02
C GLN A 39 0.72 5.95 -8.46
N ARG A 40 -0.34 5.31 -8.98
CA ARG A 40 -0.88 5.62 -10.30
C ARG A 40 -1.39 7.06 -10.40
N LYS A 41 -1.97 7.59 -9.32
CA LYS A 41 -2.46 8.97 -9.29
C LYS A 41 -1.32 9.99 -9.36
N GLN A 42 -0.28 9.83 -8.52
CA GLN A 42 0.88 10.72 -8.51
C GLN A 42 1.64 10.73 -9.84
N GLN A 43 1.79 9.56 -10.48
CA GLN A 43 2.41 9.49 -11.81
C GLN A 43 1.60 10.22 -12.87
N LYS A 44 0.27 10.09 -12.84
CA LYS A 44 -0.62 10.82 -13.76
C LYS A 44 -0.57 12.33 -13.51
N GLU A 45 -0.66 12.77 -12.26
CA GLU A 45 -0.56 14.18 -11.89
C GLU A 45 0.78 14.79 -12.32
N HIS A 46 1.89 14.06 -12.17
CA HIS A 46 3.20 14.50 -12.63
C HIS A 46 3.27 14.59 -14.17
N GLN A 47 2.74 13.61 -14.89
CA GLN A 47 2.67 13.64 -16.36
C GLN A 47 1.80 14.81 -16.86
N GLU A 48 0.66 15.07 -16.21
CA GLU A 48 -0.21 16.20 -16.54
C GLU A 48 0.44 17.54 -16.23
N MET A 49 1.15 17.67 -15.10
CA MET A 49 1.93 18.86 -14.77
C MET A 49 2.92 19.17 -15.89
N VAL A 50 3.74 18.19 -16.28
CA VAL A 50 4.75 18.36 -17.34
C VAL A 50 4.10 18.67 -18.69
N LYS A 51 2.96 18.04 -19.02
CA LYS A 51 2.25 18.28 -20.29
C LYS A 51 1.65 19.69 -20.38
N ASN A 52 1.25 20.28 -19.26
CA ASN A 52 0.67 21.62 -19.22
C ASN A 52 1.72 22.74 -19.15
N LEU A 53 3.00 22.41 -18.96
CA LEU A 53 4.09 23.40 -19.00
C LEU A 53 4.20 24.01 -20.40
N LYS A 54 4.17 25.33 -20.48
CA LYS A 54 4.41 26.11 -21.69
C LYS A 54 5.73 26.86 -21.58
N ARG A 55 6.26 27.31 -22.74
CA ARG A 55 7.41 28.22 -22.77
C ARG A 55 7.00 29.53 -22.08
N GLY A 56 7.75 29.94 -21.06
CA GLY A 56 7.43 31.07 -20.17
C GLY A 56 6.96 30.67 -18.77
N ASP A 57 6.71 29.37 -18.51
CA ASP A 57 6.30 28.90 -17.19
C ASP A 57 7.51 28.67 -16.28
N LYS A 58 7.49 29.32 -15.11
CA LYS A 58 8.54 29.13 -14.09
C LYS A 58 8.47 27.73 -13.50
N VAL A 59 9.47 26.90 -13.81
CA VAL A 59 9.59 25.53 -13.32
C VAL A 59 10.77 25.46 -12.35
N SER A 60 10.52 25.05 -11.11
CA SER A 60 11.57 24.80 -10.12
C SER A 60 11.80 23.30 -10.01
N THR A 61 13.01 22.87 -10.40
CA THR A 61 13.43 21.48 -10.28
C THR A 61 14.04 21.20 -8.91
N ILE A 62 14.04 19.94 -8.50
CA ILE A 62 14.50 19.48 -7.17
C ILE A 62 15.98 19.83 -6.92
N GLY A 63 16.77 20.03 -7.99
CA GLY A 63 18.17 20.46 -7.93
C GLY A 63 18.38 21.98 -7.78
N GLY A 64 17.31 22.76 -7.56
CA GLY A 64 17.38 24.22 -7.41
C GLY A 64 17.50 24.99 -8.73
N ILE A 65 17.36 24.31 -9.87
CA ILE A 65 17.36 24.96 -11.19
C ILE A 65 15.95 25.50 -11.43
N VAL A 66 15.86 26.83 -11.55
CA VAL A 66 14.64 27.56 -11.93
C VAL A 66 14.78 27.93 -13.39
N GLY A 67 13.90 27.39 -14.24
CA GLY A 67 13.78 27.75 -15.65
C GLY A 67 12.46 28.48 -15.91
N GLU A 68 12.41 29.26 -16.98
CA GLU A 68 11.22 29.97 -17.49
C GLU A 68 10.95 29.58 -18.94
#